data_AF-A0A449AVP8-F1
#
_entry.id   AF-A0A449AVP8-F1
#
_cell.length_a   1.000
_cell.length_b   1.000
_cell.length_c   1.000
_cell.angle_alpha   90.00
_cell.angle_beta   90.00
_cell.angle_gamma   90.00
#
_symmetry.space_group_name_H-M   'P 1'
#
loop_
_entity.id
_entity.type
_entity.pdbx_description
1 polymer ?
#
loop_
_entity_poly.entity_id
_entity_poly.type
_entity_poly.pdbx_seq_one_letter_code
_entity_poly.pdbx_strand_id
1 'polypeptide(L)'
;MILNKKEFKELIDKFKETNTINKLTNQILNNNKEIADFESLSFTNTANEYLDRAIENLKDKQVYTFEEIMFLANQNLKEIAENNVNRYEDDLRNELSKKFEYFIENENDYFNTFGWNNKNKININDMLTKAETFVLYKFLINFHSKLETKLKKELDKESYNEMTF
;
A
#
# COMPACT_ATOMS: atom_id res chain seq x y z
N MET A 1 -16.44 -6.40 14.23
CA MET A 1 -16.99 -5.22 14.95
C MET A 1 -17.98 -4.49 14.03
N ILE A 2 -19.19 -4.13 14.49
CA ILE A 2 -20.11 -3.31 13.67
C ILE A 2 -19.45 -1.95 13.46
N LEU A 3 -19.41 -1.51 12.21
CA LEU A 3 -18.69 -0.29 11.84
C LEU A 3 -19.61 0.91 11.85
N ASN A 4 -19.34 1.89 12.72
CA ASN A 4 -19.84 3.23 12.51
C ASN A 4 -19.00 3.91 11.42
N LYS A 5 -19.57 4.04 10.22
CA LYS A 5 -18.87 4.60 9.05
C LYS A 5 -18.43 6.05 9.24
N LYS A 6 -19.17 6.82 10.04
CA LYS A 6 -18.84 8.23 10.34
C LYS A 6 -17.60 8.29 11.22
N GLU A 7 -17.61 7.57 12.34
CA GLU A 7 -16.46 7.47 13.26
C GLU A 7 -15.22 6.94 12.55
N PHE A 8 -15.37 5.89 11.73
CA PHE A 8 -14.25 5.37 10.96
C PHE A 8 -13.65 6.42 10.02
N LYS A 9 -14.49 7.16 9.29
CA LYS A 9 -14.01 8.24 8.42
C LYS A 9 -13.30 9.34 9.23
N GLU A 10 -13.88 9.77 10.33
CA GLU A 10 -13.30 10.79 11.23
C GLU A 10 -11.95 10.34 11.79
N LEU A 11 -11.81 9.06 12.13
CA LEU A 11 -10.56 8.47 12.58
C LEU A 11 -9.48 8.48 11.47
N ILE A 12 -9.85 8.15 10.23
CA ILE A 12 -8.93 8.22 9.09
C ILE A 12 -8.51 9.67 8.82
N ASP A 13 -9.46 10.62 8.84
CA ASP A 13 -9.19 12.05 8.68
C ASP A 13 -8.20 12.54 9.76
N LYS A 14 -8.43 12.17 11.03
CA LYS A 14 -7.50 12.42 12.14
C LYS A 14 -6.11 11.81 11.91
N PHE A 15 -6.01 10.63 11.32
CA PHE A 15 -4.71 10.00 11.03
C PHE A 15 -3.92 10.79 9.96
N LYS A 16 -4.62 11.36 8.97
CA LYS A 16 -4.03 12.25 7.97
C LYS A 16 -3.55 13.55 8.62
N GLU A 17 -4.37 14.19 9.44
CA GLU A 17 -4.03 15.44 10.13
C GLU A 17 -2.87 15.30 11.14
N THR A 18 -2.82 14.19 11.87
CA THR A 18 -1.82 13.97 12.94
C THR A 18 -0.48 13.39 12.46
N ASN A 19 -0.25 13.41 11.13
CA ASN A 19 0.95 12.86 10.50
C ASN A 19 1.16 11.36 10.81
N THR A 20 0.09 10.64 11.16
CA THR A 20 0.16 9.22 11.53
C THR A 20 0.59 8.37 10.34
N ILE A 21 0.19 8.76 9.13
CA ILE A 21 0.50 8.05 7.90
C ILE A 21 2.00 8.07 7.63
N ASN A 22 2.63 9.25 7.64
CA ASN A 22 4.08 9.35 7.47
C ASN A 22 4.85 8.61 8.58
N LYS A 23 4.37 8.65 9.82
CA LYS A 23 4.98 7.87 10.91
C LYS A 23 4.92 6.36 10.62
N LEU A 24 3.79 5.85 10.15
CA LEU A 24 3.65 4.44 9.77
C LEU A 24 4.51 4.09 8.56
N THR A 25 4.53 4.91 7.53
CA THR A 25 5.39 4.75 6.35
C THR A 25 6.86 4.66 6.77
N ASN A 26 7.36 5.63 7.52
CA ASN A 26 8.75 5.65 8.00
C ASN A 26 9.07 4.43 8.87
N GLN A 27 8.13 4.00 9.73
CA GLN A 27 8.31 2.77 10.50
C GLN A 27 8.44 1.53 9.61
N ILE A 28 7.72 1.45 8.50
CA ILE A 28 7.81 0.32 7.56
C ILE A 28 9.14 0.37 6.83
N LEU A 29 9.52 1.52 6.28
CA LEU A 29 10.78 1.67 5.55
C LEU A 29 11.98 1.37 6.45
N ASN A 30 12.02 1.91 7.68
CA ASN A 30 13.11 1.63 8.62
C ASN A 30 13.25 0.14 9.00
N ASN A 31 12.17 -0.63 8.91
CA ASN A 31 12.17 -2.07 9.20
C ASN A 31 12.37 -2.95 7.96
N ASN A 32 12.33 -2.38 6.76
CA ASN A 32 12.44 -3.11 5.49
C ASN A 32 13.46 -2.40 4.60
N LYS A 33 14.75 -2.61 4.90
CA LYS A 33 15.87 -1.99 4.17
C LYS A 33 15.80 -2.22 2.66
N GLU A 34 15.35 -3.40 2.25
CA GLU A 34 15.18 -3.78 0.84
C GLU A 34 14.25 -2.85 0.05
N ILE A 35 13.26 -2.21 0.69
CA ILE A 35 12.34 -1.28 0.02
C ILE A 35 12.62 0.19 0.37
N ALA A 36 13.35 0.44 1.46
CA ALA A 36 13.64 1.78 1.95
C ALA A 36 14.53 2.58 1.00
N ASP A 37 15.36 1.86 0.24
CA ASP A 37 16.40 2.45 -0.59
C ASP A 37 15.89 2.91 -1.97
N PHE A 38 14.57 2.87 -2.23
CA PHE A 38 13.95 3.34 -3.49
C PHE A 38 13.42 4.77 -3.36
N GLU A 39 14.29 5.75 -3.60
CA GLU A 39 13.96 7.18 -3.49
C GLU A 39 12.99 7.65 -4.59
N SER A 40 12.98 6.96 -5.74
CA SER A 40 12.08 7.26 -6.86
C SER A 40 10.62 6.91 -6.60
N LEU A 41 10.31 6.19 -5.51
CA LEU A 41 8.96 5.74 -5.18
C LEU A 41 8.29 6.62 -4.12
N SER A 42 7.07 7.05 -4.39
CA SER A 42 6.30 7.84 -3.44
C SER A 42 5.46 6.97 -2.49
N PHE A 43 6.11 6.40 -1.48
CA PHE A 43 5.46 5.54 -0.48
C PHE A 43 4.34 6.26 0.29
N THR A 44 4.55 7.52 0.67
CA THR A 44 3.52 8.32 1.36
C THR A 44 2.30 8.58 0.47
N ASN A 45 2.49 8.91 -0.81
CA ASN A 45 1.36 9.12 -1.71
C ASN A 45 0.59 7.81 -1.94
N THR A 46 1.32 6.70 -2.11
CA THR A 46 0.73 5.36 -2.22
C THR A 46 -0.10 5.00 -0.98
N ALA A 47 0.41 5.31 0.22
CA ALA A 47 -0.31 5.10 1.47
C ALA A 47 -1.56 5.98 1.61
N ASN A 48 -1.52 7.21 1.11
CA ASN A 48 -2.69 8.10 1.09
C ASN A 48 -3.75 7.61 0.10
N GLU A 49 -3.37 7.17 -1.11
CA GLU A 49 -4.33 6.57 -2.06
C GLU A 49 -4.99 5.32 -1.48
N TYR A 50 -4.24 4.48 -0.75
CA TYR A 50 -4.82 3.35 -0.02
C TYR A 50 -5.94 3.79 0.94
N LEU A 51 -5.74 4.88 1.69
CA LEU A 51 -6.76 5.39 2.61
C LEU A 51 -7.96 5.96 1.87
N ASP A 52 -7.73 6.66 0.76
CA ASP A 52 -8.80 7.20 -0.07
C ASP A 52 -9.68 6.08 -0.62
N ARG A 53 -9.08 5.00 -1.12
CA ARG A 53 -9.81 3.79 -1.55
C ARG A 53 -10.56 3.13 -0.39
N ALA A 54 -9.96 3.05 0.80
CA ALA A 54 -10.65 2.52 1.98
C ALA A 54 -11.87 3.38 2.37
N ILE A 55 -11.78 4.70 2.26
CA ILE A 55 -12.91 5.62 2.48
C ILE A 55 -13.98 5.46 1.40
N GLU A 56 -13.58 5.28 0.14
CA GLU A 56 -14.53 5.03 -0.95
C GLU A 56 -15.33 3.74 -0.72
N ASN A 57 -14.68 2.68 -0.23
CA ASN A 57 -15.35 1.42 0.12
C ASN A 57 -16.42 1.60 1.23
N LEU A 58 -16.31 2.62 2.10
CA LEU A 58 -17.35 2.91 3.10
C LEU A 58 -18.68 3.34 2.45
N LYS A 59 -18.62 3.92 1.24
CA LYS A 59 -19.82 4.36 0.51
C LYS A 59 -20.65 3.17 0.03
N ASP A 60 -20.07 1.98 -0.06
CA ASP A 60 -20.81 0.76 -0.37
C ASP A 60 -21.78 0.43 0.78
N LYS A 61 -23.07 0.33 0.44
CA LYS A 61 -24.14 0.03 1.38
C LYS A 61 -24.05 -1.38 1.96
N GLN A 62 -23.31 -2.28 1.32
CA GLN A 62 -23.18 -3.68 1.75
C GLN A 62 -22.08 -3.91 2.79
N VAL A 63 -21.29 -2.89 3.11
CA VAL A 63 -20.26 -3.01 4.13
C VAL A 63 -20.79 -2.59 5.49
N TYR A 64 -20.75 -3.51 6.45
CA TYR A 64 -21.33 -3.35 7.79
C TYR A 64 -20.29 -3.49 8.92
N THR A 65 -19.12 -4.05 8.63
CA THR A 65 -18.10 -4.36 9.63
C THR A 65 -16.73 -3.76 9.28
N PHE A 66 -15.91 -3.57 10.31
CA PHE A 66 -14.52 -3.16 10.15
C PHE A 66 -13.73 -4.16 9.30
N GLU A 67 -13.94 -5.45 9.59
CA GLU A 67 -13.26 -6.55 8.90
C GLU A 67 -13.57 -6.57 7.40
N GLU A 68 -14.80 -6.26 6.99
CA GLU A 68 -15.17 -6.14 5.57
C GLU A 68 -14.46 -4.96 4.88
N ILE A 69 -14.34 -3.80 5.52
CA ILE A 69 -13.59 -2.66 4.95
C ILE A 69 -12.13 -3.03 4.77
N MET A 70 -11.52 -3.65 5.78
CA MET A 70 -10.13 -4.05 5.71
C MET A 70 -9.92 -5.11 4.64
N PHE A 71 -10.83 -6.09 4.53
CA PHE A 71 -10.80 -7.08 3.46
C PHE A 71 -10.86 -6.44 2.07
N LEU A 72 -11.79 -5.52 1.82
CA LEU A 72 -11.90 -4.82 0.54
C LEU A 72 -10.68 -3.96 0.24
N ALA A 73 -10.14 -3.27 1.25
CA ALA A 73 -8.91 -2.49 1.09
C ALA A 73 -7.72 -3.40 0.74
N ASN A 74 -7.66 -4.62 1.30
CA ASN A 74 -6.65 -5.61 0.95
C ASN A 74 -6.77 -6.11 -0.51
N GLN A 75 -7.99 -6.25 -1.04
CA GLN A 75 -8.18 -6.65 -2.45
C GLN A 75 -7.68 -5.58 -3.43
N ASN A 76 -7.67 -4.31 -3.02
CA ASN A 76 -7.27 -3.20 -3.88
C ASN A 76 -5.76 -2.93 -3.90
N LEU A 77 -4.96 -3.61 -3.07
CA LEU A 77 -3.53 -3.29 -2.90
C LEU A 77 -2.75 -3.35 -4.21
N LYS A 78 -3.01 -4.36 -5.04
CA LYS A 78 -2.32 -4.52 -6.31
C LYS A 78 -2.65 -3.40 -7.29
N GLU A 79 -3.92 -3.03 -7.40
CA GLU A 79 -4.36 -1.93 -8.26
C GLU A 79 -3.74 -0.61 -7.81
N ILE A 80 -3.72 -0.34 -6.49
CA ILE A 80 -3.09 0.86 -5.94
C ILE A 80 -1.59 0.88 -6.27
N ALA A 81 -0.89 -0.25 -6.11
CA ALA A 81 0.52 -0.35 -6.47
C ALA A 81 0.77 -0.05 -7.95
N GLU A 82 -0.03 -0.64 -8.85
CA GLU A 82 0.07 -0.43 -10.30
C GLU A 82 -0.22 1.03 -10.69
N ASN A 83 -1.13 1.71 -9.99
CA ASN A 83 -1.47 3.12 -10.27
C ASN A 83 -0.39 4.12 -9.83
N ASN A 84 0.44 3.73 -8.86
CA ASN A 84 1.46 4.58 -8.21
C ASN A 84 2.89 4.37 -8.73
N VAL A 85 3.08 3.51 -9.72
CA VAL A 85 4.37 3.41 -10.42
C VAL A 85 4.69 4.69 -11.20
N ASN A 86 5.98 4.95 -11.41
CA ASN A 86 6.46 6.05 -12.22
C ASN A 86 6.02 5.87 -13.67
N ARG A 87 5.39 6.92 -14.22
CA ARG A 87 4.87 6.92 -15.60
C ARG A 87 5.84 7.57 -16.60
N TYR A 88 6.77 8.39 -16.10
CA TYR A 88 7.77 9.04 -16.92
C TYR A 88 9.02 8.17 -16.99
N GLU A 89 9.57 8.01 -18.20
CA GLU A 89 10.68 7.10 -18.45
C GLU A 89 11.93 7.46 -17.63
N ASP A 90 12.21 8.75 -17.46
CA ASP A 90 13.35 9.22 -16.66
C ASP A 90 13.22 8.82 -15.19
N ASP A 91 12.04 9.02 -14.59
CA ASP A 91 11.76 8.64 -13.20
C ASP A 91 11.75 7.12 -13.01
N LEU A 92 11.19 6.40 -13.97
CA LEU A 92 11.14 4.93 -13.98
C LEU A 92 12.54 4.32 -14.05
N ARG A 93 13.45 4.93 -14.83
CA ARG A 93 14.84 4.51 -14.97
C ARG A 93 15.74 4.94 -13.83
N ASN A 94 15.31 5.83 -12.95
CA ASN A 94 16.03 6.06 -11.71
C ASN A 94 16.16 4.74 -10.95
N GLU A 95 17.33 4.50 -10.37
CA GLU A 95 17.59 3.30 -9.56
C GLU A 95 17.37 1.98 -10.32
N LEU A 96 17.52 1.99 -11.66
CA LEU A 96 17.32 0.85 -12.54
C LEU A 96 18.00 -0.43 -12.04
N SER A 97 19.29 -0.34 -11.66
CA SER A 97 20.04 -1.49 -11.14
C SER A 97 19.41 -2.07 -9.88
N LYS A 98 19.05 -1.22 -8.90
CA LYS A 98 18.40 -1.66 -7.66
C LYS A 98 17.04 -2.31 -7.93
N LYS A 99 16.26 -1.73 -8.85
CA LYS A 99 14.94 -2.24 -9.22
C LYS A 99 15.04 -3.64 -9.84
N PHE A 100 16.03 -3.85 -10.72
CA PHE A 100 16.29 -5.16 -11.30
C PHE A 100 16.82 -6.17 -10.28
N GLU A 101 17.77 -5.79 -9.44
CA GLU A 101 18.30 -6.64 -8.37
C GLU A 101 17.17 -7.13 -7.47
N TYR A 102 16.37 -6.20 -6.94
CA TYR A 102 15.20 -6.53 -6.13
C TYR A 102 14.24 -7.47 -6.85
N PHE A 103 13.94 -7.20 -8.13
CA PHE A 103 12.99 -7.99 -8.91
C PHE A 103 13.50 -9.41 -9.18
N ILE A 104 14.80 -9.58 -9.46
CA ILE A 104 15.43 -10.90 -9.63
C ILE A 104 15.45 -11.67 -8.31
N GLU A 105 15.78 -11.00 -7.20
CA GLU A 105 15.90 -11.65 -5.89
C GLU A 105 14.54 -12.07 -5.30
N ASN A 106 13.50 -11.28 -5.52
CA ASN A 106 12.20 -11.49 -4.88
C ASN A 106 11.17 -12.16 -5.81
N GLU A 107 11.29 -12.02 -7.13
CA GLU A 107 10.28 -12.45 -8.11
C GLU A 107 10.91 -13.23 -9.27
N ASN A 108 11.95 -14.03 -8.98
CA ASN A 108 12.74 -14.78 -9.95
C ASN A 108 11.88 -15.61 -10.92
N ASP A 109 10.83 -16.27 -10.43
CA ASP A 109 9.92 -17.06 -11.26
C ASP A 109 9.21 -16.19 -12.30
N TYR A 110 8.75 -15.01 -11.90
CA TYR A 110 8.11 -14.06 -12.80
C TYR A 110 9.13 -13.49 -13.79
N PHE A 111 10.33 -13.11 -13.32
CA PHE A 111 11.43 -12.63 -14.16
C PHE A 111 11.78 -13.65 -15.25
N ASN A 112 11.90 -14.92 -14.90
CA ASN A 112 12.22 -16.01 -15.84
C ASN A 112 11.07 -16.27 -16.84
N THR A 113 9.82 -16.08 -16.41
CA THR A 113 8.67 -16.25 -17.31
C THR A 113 8.55 -15.08 -18.30
N PHE A 114 8.84 -13.86 -17.86
CA PHE A 114 8.75 -12.63 -18.65
C PHE A 114 9.93 -12.47 -19.63
N GLY A 115 11.14 -12.87 -19.20
CA GLY A 115 12.39 -12.69 -19.95
C GLY A 115 12.62 -13.70 -21.08
N TRP A 116 12.01 -14.89 -21.04
CA TRP A 116 12.39 -15.99 -21.95
C TRP A 116 11.28 -16.50 -22.86
N ASN A 117 10.00 -16.28 -22.53
CA ASN A 117 8.88 -16.80 -23.35
C ASN A 117 8.40 -15.84 -24.45
N ASN A 118 8.80 -14.56 -24.42
CA ASN A 118 8.47 -13.62 -25.48
C ASN A 118 9.62 -13.54 -26.51
N LYS A 119 9.36 -14.06 -27.72
CA LYS A 119 10.23 -13.83 -28.90
C LYS A 119 10.33 -12.34 -29.31
N ASN A 120 9.59 -11.47 -28.65
CA ASN A 120 9.60 -10.02 -28.82
C ASN A 120 10.57 -9.40 -27.80
N LYS A 121 11.35 -8.41 -28.25
CA LYS A 121 12.31 -7.66 -27.43
C LYS A 121 11.79 -7.39 -26.02
N ILE A 122 12.59 -7.76 -25.01
CA ILE A 122 12.36 -7.40 -23.62
C ILE A 122 12.21 -5.88 -23.52
N ASN A 123 11.03 -5.41 -23.12
CA ASN A 123 10.81 -4.00 -22.85
C ASN A 123 11.26 -3.70 -21.42
N ILE A 124 12.41 -3.03 -21.30
CA ILE A 124 12.99 -2.64 -20.01
C ILE A 124 12.00 -1.83 -19.17
N ASN A 125 11.21 -0.96 -19.80
CA ASN A 125 10.26 -0.11 -19.07
C ASN A 125 9.12 -0.96 -18.48
N ASP A 126 8.68 -2.02 -19.16
CA ASP A 126 7.67 -2.94 -18.62
C ASP A 126 8.22 -3.69 -17.41
N MET A 127 9.49 -4.13 -17.46
CA MET A 127 10.14 -4.80 -16.34
C MET A 127 10.31 -3.86 -15.14
N LEU A 128 10.74 -2.62 -15.38
CA LEU A 128 10.87 -1.61 -14.32
C LEU A 128 9.52 -1.28 -13.70
N THR A 129 8.48 -1.13 -14.51
CA THR A 129 7.11 -0.89 -14.04
C THR A 129 6.66 -2.02 -13.12
N LYS A 130 6.96 -3.28 -13.51
CA LYS A 130 6.67 -4.43 -12.66
C LYS A 130 7.49 -4.44 -11.39
N ALA A 131 8.79 -4.17 -11.46
CA ALA A 131 9.64 -4.08 -10.27
C ALA A 131 9.09 -3.05 -9.27
N GLU A 132 8.76 -1.84 -9.72
CA GLU A 132 8.14 -0.82 -8.87
C GLU A 132 6.79 -1.27 -8.29
N THR A 133 5.95 -1.92 -9.10
CA THR A 133 4.68 -2.48 -8.64
C THR A 133 4.90 -3.47 -7.48
N PHE A 134 5.88 -4.36 -7.58
CA PHE A 134 6.18 -5.33 -6.53
C PHE A 134 6.70 -4.67 -5.25
N VAL A 135 7.57 -3.66 -5.38
CA VAL A 135 8.05 -2.88 -4.23
C VAL A 135 6.89 -2.18 -3.52
N LEU A 136 6.05 -1.46 -4.27
CA LEU A 136 4.88 -0.75 -3.72
C LEU A 136 3.85 -1.73 -3.12
N TYR A 137 3.64 -2.88 -3.75
CA TYR A 137 2.74 -3.92 -3.23
C TYR A 137 3.26 -4.52 -1.91
N LYS A 138 4.56 -4.85 -1.81
CA LYS A 138 5.18 -5.32 -0.55
C LYS A 138 5.09 -4.26 0.55
N PHE A 139 5.30 -2.98 0.20
CA PHE A 139 5.07 -1.87 1.12
C PHE A 139 3.62 -1.83 1.60
N LEU A 140 2.65 -1.90 0.68
CA LEU A 140 1.23 -1.82 0.96
C LEU A 140 0.71 -2.96 1.85
N ILE A 141 1.22 -4.19 1.69
CA ILE A 141 0.88 -5.31 2.57
C ILE A 141 1.29 -4.99 4.02
N ASN A 142 2.52 -4.49 4.21
CA ASN A 142 3.02 -4.10 5.52
C ASN A 142 2.24 -2.91 6.11
N PHE A 143 1.89 -1.95 5.25
CA PHE A 143 1.11 -0.78 5.63
C PHE A 143 -0.30 -1.16 6.05
N HIS A 144 -0.99 -1.98 5.26
CA HIS A 144 -2.32 -2.51 5.55
C HIS A 144 -2.36 -3.17 6.95
N SER A 145 -1.46 -4.12 7.21
CA SER A 145 -1.43 -4.86 8.49
C SER A 145 -1.19 -3.94 9.70
N LYS A 146 -0.24 -2.99 9.59
CA LYS A 146 0.06 -2.05 10.68
C LYS A 146 -1.08 -1.06 10.90
N LEU A 147 -1.67 -0.55 9.82
CA LEU A 147 -2.79 0.38 9.88
C LEU A 147 -4.02 -0.31 10.48
N GLU A 148 -4.36 -1.52 10.02
CA GLU A 148 -5.47 -2.33 10.56
C GLU A 148 -5.37 -2.47 12.07
N THR A 149 -4.19 -2.91 12.53
CA THR A 149 -3.90 -3.08 13.97
C THR A 149 -4.10 -1.78 14.74
N LYS A 150 -3.69 -0.65 14.15
CA LYS A 150 -3.79 0.67 14.80
C LYS A 150 -5.22 1.18 14.82
N LEU A 151 -5.96 1.05 13.72
CA LEU A 151 -7.36 1.44 13.63
C LEU A 151 -8.21 0.63 14.60
N LYS A 152 -8.05 -0.70 14.63
CA LYS A 152 -8.76 -1.57 15.56
C LYS A 152 -8.55 -1.15 17.02
N LYS A 153 -7.30 -0.87 17.41
CA LYS A 153 -6.97 -0.40 18.76
C LYS A 153 -7.61 0.94 19.12
N GLU A 154 -7.76 1.87 18.17
CA GLU A 154 -8.38 3.16 18.46
C GLU A 154 -9.91 3.04 18.53
N LEU A 155 -10.53 2.26 17.64
CA LEU A 155 -11.98 1.99 17.66
C LEU A 155 -12.40 1.21 18.92
N ASP A 156 -11.57 0.26 19.38
CA ASP A 156 -11.79 -0.45 20.63
C ASP A 156 -11.74 0.51 21.84
N LYS A 157 -10.85 1.52 21.84
CA LYS A 157 -10.78 2.51 22.95
C LYS A 157 -12.01 3.42 22.99
N GLU A 158 -12.50 3.86 21.84
CA GLU A 158 -13.67 4.73 21.75
C GLU A 158 -14.92 4.02 22.26
N SER A 159 -15.10 2.74 21.91
CA SER A 159 -16.20 1.91 22.42
C SER A 159 -16.14 1.63 23.92
N TYR A 160 -14.95 1.55 24.54
CA TYR A 160 -14.82 1.46 26.01
C TYR A 160 -15.20 2.77 26.74
N ASN A 161 -14.94 3.93 26.13
CA ASN A 161 -15.29 5.22 26.72
C ASN A 161 -16.79 5.49 26.67
N GLU A 162 -17.53 4.95 25.70
CA GLU A 162 -18.99 5.09 25.63
C GLU A 162 -19.74 4.24 26.68
N MET A 163 -19.15 3.13 27.15
CA MET A 163 -19.76 2.26 28.17
C MET A 163 -19.52 2.73 29.62
N THR A 164 -18.69 3.74 29.83
CA THR A 164 -18.29 4.22 31.16
C THR A 164 -18.98 5.50 31.62
N PHE A 165 -20.02 5.96 30.90
CA PHE A 165 -20.86 7.10 31.27
C PHE A 165 -22.32 6.72 31.53
#